data_AF-A0A7J7Q8F2-F1
#
_entry.id   AF-A0A7J7Q8F2-F1
#
_cell.length_a   1.000
_cell.length_b   1.000
_cell.length_c   1.000
_cell.angle_alpha   90.00
_cell.angle_beta   90.00
_cell.angle_gamma   90.00
#
_symmetry.space_group_name_H-M   'P 1'
#
loop_
_entity.id
_entity.type
_entity.pdbx_description
1 polymer ?
#
loop_
_entity_poly.entity_id
_entity_poly.type
_entity_poly.pdbx_seq_one_letter_code
_entity_poly.pdbx_strand_id
1 'polypeptide(L)'
;MDIEGADVEHAQGVLTVRLGGHGTYVINKQTPNRQIWMSSPVSGPFRYDYQHGKWVYARTGQELLQQVQQELQGLLGSAPQLDT
;
A
#
# COMPACT_ATOMS: atom_id res chain seq x y z
N MET A 1 -2.10 4.46 18.64
CA MET A 1 -1.42 3.15 18.76
C MET A 1 -0.05 3.37 18.17
N ASP A 2 0.97 3.38 19.01
CA ASP A 2 2.35 3.49 18.54
C ASP A 2 2.84 2.09 18.22
N ILE A 3 3.20 1.85 16.96
CA ILE A 3 3.77 0.58 16.52
C ILE A 3 5.26 0.66 16.76
N GLU A 4 5.79 -0.20 17.64
CA GLU A 4 7.21 -0.21 17.97
C GLU A 4 8.05 -0.50 16.71
N GLY A 5 9.01 0.38 16.43
CA GLY A 5 9.86 0.30 15.24
C GLY A 5 9.16 0.66 13.92
N ALA A 6 7.97 1.28 13.97
CA ALA A 6 7.35 1.83 12.77
C ALA A 6 8.01 3.13 12.32
N ASP A 7 8.08 3.30 11.00
CA ASP A 7 8.70 4.43 10.33
C ASP A 7 8.10 4.61 8.93
N VAL A 8 8.08 5.85 8.44
CA VAL A 8 7.57 6.20 7.12
C VAL A 8 8.56 7.09 6.40
N GLU A 9 9.00 6.63 5.23
CA GLU A 9 9.96 7.33 4.40
C GLU A 9 9.38 7.56 3.00
N HIS A 10 9.47 8.79 2.49
CA HIS A 10 9.08 9.11 1.12
C HIS A 10 10.22 9.83 0.40
N ALA A 11 10.82 9.14 -0.58
CA ALA A 11 11.94 9.64 -1.35
C ALA A 11 11.81 9.21 -2.81
N GLN A 12 12.06 10.14 -3.74
CA GLN A 12 12.16 9.87 -5.19
C GLN A 12 10.96 9.08 -5.78
N GLY A 13 9.75 9.33 -5.28
CA GLY A 13 8.53 8.66 -5.76
C GLY A 13 8.33 7.25 -5.22
N VAL A 14 9.09 6.86 -4.19
CA VAL A 14 8.92 5.63 -3.40
C VAL A 14 8.49 6.02 -1.99
N LEU A 15 7.38 5.45 -1.54
CA LEU A 15 6.90 5.49 -0.16
C LEU A 15 7.19 4.13 0.48
N THR A 16 8.02 4.12 1.51
CA THR A 16 8.35 2.94 2.31
C THR A 16 7.68 3.08 3.67
N VAL A 17 6.80 2.15 4.03
CA VAL A 17 6.11 2.13 5.33
C VAL A 17 6.57 0.89 6.08
N ARG A 18 7.39 1.09 7.11
CA ARG A 18 7.89 0.05 8.00
C ARG A 18 6.92 -0.05 9.17
N LEU A 19 6.43 -1.26 9.47
CA LEU A 19 5.49 -1.54 10.55
C LEU A 19 6.14 -2.36 11.67
N GLY A 20 7.44 -2.13 11.92
CA GLY A 20 8.22 -2.92 12.86
C GLY A 20 8.20 -4.42 12.52
N GLY A 21 7.82 -5.25 13.50
CA GLY A 21 7.74 -6.71 13.35
C GLY A 21 6.69 -7.21 12.35
N HIS A 22 5.80 -6.34 11.87
CA HIS A 22 4.74 -6.71 10.92
C HIS A 22 5.17 -6.62 9.45
N GLY A 23 6.40 -6.17 9.18
CA GLY A 23 6.97 -6.10 7.83
C GLY A 23 6.98 -4.70 7.24
N THR A 24 7.12 -4.61 5.92
CA THR A 24 7.32 -3.34 5.21
C THR A 24 6.53 -3.30 3.92
N TYR A 25 5.79 -2.21 3.72
CA TYR A 25 5.24 -1.84 2.42
C TYR A 25 6.23 -0.99 1.64
N VAL A 26 6.31 -1.25 0.34
CA VAL A 26 7.00 -0.36 -0.60
C VAL A 26 6.02 0.01 -1.70
N ILE A 27 5.65 1.28 -1.80
CA ILE A 27 4.70 1.80 -2.78
C ILE A 27 5.45 2.79 -3.67
N ASN A 28 5.57 2.50 -4.95
CA ASN A 28 6.37 3.32 -5.86
C ASN A 28 5.58 3.75 -7.09
N LYS A 29 5.82 4.99 -7.52
CA LYS A 29 5.31 5.53 -8.79
C LYS A 29 6.12 4.93 -9.94
N GLN A 30 5.44 4.30 -10.90
CA GLN A 30 6.02 3.82 -12.15
C GLN A 30 5.56 4.71 -13.29
N THR A 31 6.14 5.90 -13.36
CA THR A 31 5.77 6.97 -14.32
C THR A 31 5.74 6.48 -15.78
N PRO A 32 6.74 5.73 -16.29
CA PRO A 32 6.71 5.27 -17.68
C PRO A 32 5.50 4.39 -18.01
N ASN A 33 5.06 3.59 -17.03
CA ASN A 33 3.94 2.67 -17.19
C ASN A 33 2.60 3.30 -16.79
N ARG A 34 2.62 4.52 -16.22
CA ARG A 34 1.45 5.18 -15.59
C ARG A 34 0.79 4.31 -14.51
N GLN A 35 1.62 3.63 -13.72
CA GLN A 35 1.19 2.69 -12.70
C GLN A 35 1.66 3.11 -11.31
N ILE A 36 0.99 2.56 -10.29
CA ILE A 36 1.56 2.42 -8.95
C ILE A 36 1.88 0.96 -8.73
N TRP A 37 3.09 0.67 -8.27
CA TRP A 37 3.45 -0.65 -7.82
C TRP A 37 3.50 -0.67 -6.30
N MET A 38 3.06 -1.77 -5.71
CA MET A 38 3.08 -1.98 -4.26
C MET A 38 3.68 -3.35 -3.98
N SER A 39 4.69 -3.41 -3.12
CA SER A 39 5.10 -4.62 -2.42
C SER A 39 4.42 -4.63 -1.06
N SER A 40 3.52 -5.58 -0.83
CA SER A 40 2.88 -5.83 0.47
C SER A 40 3.65 -6.90 1.26
N PRO A 41 3.85 -6.72 2.58
CA PRO A 41 4.41 -7.77 3.44
C PRO A 41 3.43 -8.94 3.67
N VAL A 42 2.15 -8.78 3.33
CA VAL A 42 1.09 -9.78 3.51
C VAL A 42 0.85 -10.56 2.22
N SER A 43 0.67 -9.84 1.12
CA SER A 43 0.14 -10.41 -0.13
C SER A 43 1.12 -10.34 -1.32
N GLY A 44 2.32 -9.79 -1.10
CA GLY A 44 3.34 -9.68 -2.14
C GLY A 44 3.07 -8.53 -3.13
N PRO A 45 3.50 -8.65 -4.41
CA PRO A 45 3.52 -7.53 -5.34
C PRO A 45 2.20 -7.30 -6.08
N PHE A 46 1.85 -6.03 -6.25
CA PHE A 46 0.71 -5.54 -7.02
C PHE A 46 1.14 -4.46 -8.02
N ARG A 47 0.41 -4.36 -9.12
CA ARG A 47 0.54 -3.31 -10.13
C ARG A 47 -0.83 -2.72 -10.41
N TYR A 48 -1.00 -1.46 -10.05
CA TYR A 48 -2.27 -0.76 -10.16
C TYR A 48 -2.26 0.18 -11.35
N ASP A 49 -3.32 0.09 -12.15
CA ASP A 49 -3.61 1.02 -13.24
C ASP A 49 -4.61 2.08 -12.76
N TYR A 50 -4.51 3.29 -13.29
CA TYR A 50 -5.47 4.35 -12.98
C TYR A 50 -6.71 4.24 -13.86
N GLN A 51 -7.86 3.93 -13.27
CA GLN A 51 -9.13 3.72 -13.95
C GLN A 51 -10.26 4.37 -13.15
N HIS A 52 -11.12 5.15 -13.83
CA HIS A 52 -12.31 5.77 -13.23
C HIS A 52 -12.02 6.53 -11.91
N GLY A 53 -10.90 7.26 -11.84
CA GLY A 53 -10.53 8.03 -10.66
C GLY A 53 -9.76 7.24 -9.58
N LYS A 54 -9.51 5.95 -9.80
CA LYS A 54 -8.99 5.03 -8.78
C LYS A 54 -7.81 4.20 -9.27
N TRP A 55 -6.99 3.73 -8.34
CA TRP A 55 -5.89 2.79 -8.62
C TRP A 55 -6.38 1.36 -8.44
N VAL A 56 -6.53 0.62 -9.53
CA VAL A 56 -7.20 -0.68 -9.58
C VAL A 56 -6.22 -1.76 -10.03
N TYR A 57 -6.22 -2.89 -9.32
CA TYR A 57 -5.44 -4.06 -9.71
C TYR A 57 -6.20 -4.87 -10.75
N ALA A 58 -5.68 -4.92 -11.99
CA ALA A 58 -6.38 -5.52 -13.12
C ALA A 58 -6.78 -6.99 -12.94
N ARG A 59 -6.07 -7.76 -12.11
CA ARG A 59 -6.38 -9.19 -11.92
C ARG A 59 -7.60 -9.45 -11.07
N THR A 60 -7.83 -8.64 -10.03
CA THR A 60 -8.91 -8.88 -9.05
C THR A 60 -9.95 -7.78 -9.04
N GLY A 61 -9.69 -6.64 -9.70
CA GLY A 61 -10.52 -5.45 -9.63
C GLY A 61 -10.40 -4.68 -8.31
N GLN A 62 -9.52 -5.11 -7.41
CA GLN A 62 -9.39 -4.51 -6.09
C GLN A 62 -8.67 -3.16 -6.12
N GLU A 63 -9.14 -2.22 -5.32
CA GLU A 63 -8.58 -0.87 -5.20
C GLU A 63 -7.38 -0.85 -4.24
N LEU A 64 -6.36 -0.04 -4.57
CA LEU A 64 -5.14 0.10 -3.76
C LEU A 64 -5.44 0.45 -2.31
N LEU A 65 -6.24 1.49 -2.07
CA LEU A 65 -6.55 1.95 -0.70
C LEU A 65 -7.31 0.90 0.08
N GLN A 66 -8.26 0.21 -0.56
CA GLN A 66 -9.02 -0.86 0.06
C GLN A 66 -8.13 -2.06 0.43
N GLN A 67 -7.20 -2.45 -0.43
CA GLN A 67 -6.21 -3.50 -0.14
C GLN A 67 -5.37 -3.12 1.09
N VAL A 68 -4.79 -1.92 1.10
CA VAL A 68 -3.97 -1.44 2.22
C VAL A 68 -4.78 -1.41 3.51
N GLN A 69 -6.02 -0.89 3.48
CA GLN A 69 -6.87 -0.81 4.66
C GLN A 69 -7.20 -2.20 5.23
N GLN A 70 -7.55 -3.17 4.37
CA GLN A 70 -7.86 -4.53 4.80
C GLN A 70 -6.64 -5.22 5.43
N GLU A 71 -5.46 -5.07 4.83
CA GLU A 71 -4.24 -5.67 5.37
C GLU A 71 -3.81 -5.01 6.69
N LEU A 72 -3.89 -3.68 6.80
CA LEU A 72 -3.62 -2.97 8.06
C LEU A 72 -4.60 -3.39 9.16
N GLN A 73 -5.88 -3.58 8.84
CA GLN A 73 -6.85 -4.10 9.79
C GLN A 73 -6.46 -5.49 10.30
N GLY A 74 -6.01 -6.37 9.40
CA GLY A 74 -5.56 -7.73 9.74
C GLY A 74 -4.28 -7.74 10.59
N LEU A 75 -3.34 -6.85 10.31
CA LEU A 75 -2.05 -6.77 11.02
C LEU A 75 -2.17 -6.11 12.40
N LEU A 76 -2.97 -5.05 12.51
CA LEU A 76 -3.01 -4.16 13.68
C LEU A 76 -4.26 -4.34 14.55
N GLY A 77 -5.21 -5.19 14.12
CA GLY A 77 -6.52 -5.37 14.77
C GLY A 77 -7.46 -4.16 14.64
N SER A 78 -6.99 -3.07 14.04
CA SER A 78 -7.76 -1.88 13.70
C SER A 78 -7.15 -1.23 12.46
N ALA A 79 -7.99 -0.78 11.53
CA ALA A 79 -7.52 -0.04 10.37
C ALA A 79 -7.73 1.46 10.60
N PRO A 80 -6.73 2.32 10.29
CA PRO A 80 -7.00 3.73 10.13
C PRO A 80 -7.98 3.92 8.96
N GLN A 81 -8.89 4.89 9.11
CA GLN A 81 -9.78 5.27 8.02
C GLN A 81 -8.93 6.02 6.98
N LEU A 82 -8.86 5.48 5.76
CA LEU A 82 -8.17 6.11 4.64
C LEU A 82 -9.20 6.89 3.83
N ASP A 83 -9.07 8.20 3.81
CA ASP A 83 -9.96 9.08 3.03
C ASP A 83 -9.63 9.01 1.54
N THR A 84 -10.67 9.12 0.70
CA THR A 84 -10.60 9.11 -0.77
C THR A 84 -10.82 10.48 -1.38
#